data_AF-A0A946IYI8-F1
#
_entry.id   AF-A0A946IYI8-F1
#
_cell.length_a   1.000
_cell.length_b   1.000
_cell.length_c   1.000
_cell.angle_alpha   90.00
_cell.angle_beta   90.00
_cell.angle_gamma   90.00
#
_symmetry.space_group_name_H-M   'P 1'
#
loop_
_entity.id
_entity.type
_entity.pdbx_description
1 polymer ?
#
loop_
_entity_poly.entity_id
_entity_poly.type
_entity_poly.pdbx_seq_one_letter_code
_entity_poly.pdbx_strand_id
1 'polypeptide(L)'
;MALNPTRILLGVFVFAASLGIFIPASFSEEEEKVLDVQVYLTKKQAFEIAFPGADKVDREKKWLTDEQKKAIGDLCLQNFESNRMTFYVGKRDGVPMGYAVIDHEIGKSFPITFMVVLNVDGSVRDVEIM
;
A
#
# COMPACT_ATOMS: atom_id res chain seq x y z
N MET A 1 -25.30 28.92 45.82
CA MET A 1 -26.19 29.74 44.99
C MET A 1 -25.32 30.77 44.27
N ALA A 2 -25.16 30.57 42.96
CA ALA A 2 -24.47 31.38 41.94
C ALA A 2 -23.05 31.94 42.26
N LEU A 3 -22.00 31.16 41.96
CA LEU A 3 -20.67 31.72 41.65
C LEU A 3 -20.79 32.51 40.34
N ASN A 4 -20.51 33.81 40.37
CA ASN A 4 -20.54 34.65 39.17
C ASN A 4 -19.41 34.22 38.20
N PRO A 5 -19.75 33.80 36.96
CA PRO A 5 -18.78 33.22 36.01
C PRO A 5 -17.67 34.20 35.62
N THR A 6 -17.92 35.51 35.70
CA THR A 6 -16.97 36.58 35.39
C THR A 6 -15.81 36.69 36.39
N ARG A 7 -15.98 36.26 37.65
CA ARG A 7 -14.89 36.33 38.65
C ARG A 7 -13.95 35.11 38.58
N ILE A 8 -14.42 33.99 38.04
CA ILE A 8 -13.60 32.79 37.79
C ILE A 8 -12.73 33.00 36.55
N LEU A 9 -13.28 33.62 35.51
CA LEU A 9 -12.57 33.89 34.25
C LEU A 9 -11.40 34.87 34.42
N LEU A 10 -11.54 35.86 35.31
CA LEU A 10 -10.45 36.81 35.62
C LEU A 10 -9.33 36.18 36.48
N GLY A 11 -9.66 35.20 37.33
CA GLY A 11 -8.68 34.51 38.18
C GLY A 11 -7.79 33.52 37.42
N VAL A 12 -8.35 32.80 36.44
CA VAL A 12 -7.59 31.84 35.62
C VAL A 12 -6.61 32.55 34.68
N PHE A 13 -6.96 33.74 34.17
CA PHE A 13 -6.09 34.52 33.29
C PHE A 13 -4.86 35.10 34.00
N VAL A 14 -4.98 35.44 35.29
CA VAL A 14 -3.88 35.97 36.10
C VAL A 14 -2.92 34.87 36.56
N PHE A 15 -3.41 33.64 36.81
CA PHE A 15 -2.58 32.54 37.30
C PHE A 15 -1.64 31.95 36.23
N ALA A 16 -2.04 31.98 34.96
CA ALA A 16 -1.19 31.52 33.86
C ALA A 16 0.01 32.46 33.60
N ALA A 17 -0.13 33.76 33.90
CA ALA A 17 0.94 34.73 33.73
C ALA A 17 2.05 34.62 34.80
N SER A 18 1.73 34.14 36.01
CA SER A 18 2.71 34.04 37.10
C SER A 18 3.55 32.75 37.11
N LEU A 19 3.18 31.74 36.30
CA LEU A 19 3.87 30.45 36.25
C LEU A 19 4.80 30.28 35.04
N GLY A 20 4.96 31.31 34.20
CA GLY A 20 5.96 31.31 33.12
C GLY A 20 5.80 30.19 32.09
N ILE A 21 4.67 29.48 32.06
CA ILE A 21 4.36 28.49 31.03
C ILE A 21 3.78 29.25 29.85
N PHE A 22 4.65 29.95 29.13
CA PHE A 22 4.37 30.36 27.77
C PHE A 22 4.32 29.06 26.96
N ILE A 23 3.13 28.52 26.71
CA ILE A 23 2.98 27.47 25.69
C ILE A 23 3.18 28.21 24.36
N PRO A 24 4.32 28.05 23.67
CA PRO A 24 4.43 28.64 22.35
C PRO A 24 3.31 28.04 21.50
N ALA A 25 2.52 28.89 20.84
CA ALA A 25 1.51 28.47 19.87
C ALA A 25 2.10 27.57 18.76
N SER A 26 3.43 27.50 18.66
CA SER A 26 4.20 26.60 17.80
C SER A 26 4.16 25.12 18.20
N PHE A 27 3.52 24.72 19.31
CA PHE A 27 3.54 23.33 19.80
C PHE A 27 2.29 22.49 19.45
N SER A 28 1.42 22.92 18.54
CA SER A 28 0.26 22.11 18.13
C SER A 28 -0.08 22.12 16.64
N GLU A 29 0.92 22.22 15.78
CA GLU A 29 0.78 21.76 14.40
C GLU A 29 1.70 20.55 14.27
N GLU A 30 1.24 19.40 14.78
CA GLU A 30 1.64 18.14 14.16
C GLU A 30 1.15 18.25 12.71
N GLU A 31 2.03 18.72 11.84
CA GLU A 31 1.83 18.77 10.41
C GLU A 31 1.48 17.34 9.99
N GLU A 32 0.18 17.07 9.86
CA GLU A 32 -0.34 15.78 9.43
C GLU A 32 0.24 15.59 8.03
N LYS A 33 1.34 14.84 7.94
CA LYS A 33 2.03 14.59 6.67
C LYS A 33 1.06 13.84 5.78
N VAL A 34 0.33 14.58 4.95
CA VAL A 34 -0.47 14.03 3.86
C VAL A 34 0.52 13.30 2.96
N LEU A 35 0.44 11.97 2.99
CA LEU A 35 1.26 11.12 2.14
C LEU A 35 0.87 11.41 0.69
N ASP A 36 1.76 12.08 -0.05
CA ASP A 36 1.60 12.26 -1.49
C ASP A 36 1.92 10.94 -2.19
N VAL A 37 0.89 10.10 -2.35
CA VAL A 37 1.00 8.78 -2.98
C VAL A 37 1.06 8.97 -4.49
N GLN A 38 2.25 8.81 -5.06
CA GLN A 38 2.46 8.83 -6.50
C GLN A 38 1.96 7.52 -7.14
N VAL A 39 1.02 7.64 -8.08
CA VAL A 39 0.56 6.52 -8.92
C VAL A 39 1.29 6.58 -10.25
N TYR A 40 2.07 5.55 -10.56
CA TYR A 40 2.84 5.43 -11.80
C TYR A 40 2.03 4.78 -12.92
N LEU A 41 1.32 3.70 -12.60
CA LEU A 41 0.49 2.95 -13.54
C LEU A 41 -0.83 2.53 -12.91
N THR A 42 -1.92 2.90 -13.58
CA THR A 42 -3.21 2.27 -13.29
C THR A 42 -3.17 0.80 -13.69
N LYS A 43 -4.00 -0.03 -13.05
CA LYS A 43 -4.16 -1.45 -13.40
C LYS A 43 -4.44 -1.68 -14.89
N LYS A 44 -5.23 -0.79 -15.52
CA LYS A 44 -5.54 -0.87 -16.95
C LYS A 44 -4.28 -0.64 -17.80
N GLN A 45 -3.49 0.39 -17.48
CA GLN A 45 -2.23 0.67 -18.19
C GLN A 45 -1.23 -0.47 -18.02
N ALA A 46 -1.09 -0.97 -16.78
CA ALA A 46 -0.25 -2.12 -16.47
C ALA A 46 -0.65 -3.35 -17.31
N PHE A 47 -1.95 -3.64 -17.44
CA PHE A 47 -2.41 -4.76 -18.26
C PHE A 47 -2.20 -4.57 -19.77
N GLU A 48 -2.23 -3.34 -20.28
CA GLU A 48 -1.89 -3.08 -21.68
C GLU A 48 -0.41 -3.35 -21.96
N ILE A 49 0.47 -3.00 -21.01
CA ILE A 49 1.91 -3.32 -21.07
C ILE A 49 2.12 -4.84 -20.96
N ALA A 50 1.46 -5.49 -20.00
CA ALA A 50 1.62 -6.93 -19.78
C ALA A 50 0.98 -7.78 -20.88
N PHE A 51 -0.13 -7.38 -21.47
CA PHE A 51 -0.87 -8.23 -22.41
C PHE A 51 -1.29 -7.42 -23.64
N PRO A 52 -0.33 -6.92 -24.45
CA PRO A 52 -0.63 -6.03 -25.56
C PRO A 52 -1.55 -6.72 -26.56
N GLY A 53 -2.75 -6.15 -26.73
CA GLY A 53 -3.83 -6.64 -27.57
C GLY A 53 -4.49 -7.95 -27.09
N ALA A 54 -4.47 -8.26 -25.80
CA ALA A 54 -5.32 -9.32 -25.27
C ALA A 54 -6.79 -8.93 -25.32
N ASP A 55 -7.66 -9.86 -25.68
CA ASP A 55 -9.11 -9.64 -25.73
C ASP A 55 -9.72 -9.67 -24.32
N LYS A 56 -9.05 -10.40 -23.41
CA LYS A 56 -9.50 -10.58 -22.03
C LYS A 56 -8.35 -10.79 -21.07
N VAL A 57 -8.51 -10.29 -19.85
CA VAL A 57 -7.65 -10.63 -18.71
C VAL A 57 -8.50 -11.32 -17.65
N ASP A 58 -8.27 -12.62 -17.45
CA ASP A 58 -8.94 -13.40 -16.42
C ASP A 58 -8.22 -13.28 -15.08
N ARG A 59 -8.97 -13.40 -13.98
CA ARG A 59 -8.41 -13.42 -12.62
C ARG A 59 -8.50 -14.83 -12.04
N GLU A 60 -7.36 -15.48 -11.86
CA GLU A 60 -7.25 -16.80 -11.26
C GLU A 60 -6.67 -16.70 -9.85
N LYS A 61 -7.35 -17.34 -8.87
CA LYS A 61 -6.83 -17.45 -7.50
C LYS A 61 -6.26 -18.85 -7.31
N LYS A 62 -5.01 -18.93 -6.87
CA LYS A 62 -4.35 -20.19 -6.49
C LYS A 62 -4.13 -20.20 -4.99
N TRP A 63 -4.65 -21.22 -4.32
CA TRP A 63 -4.38 -21.47 -2.90
C TRP A 63 -3.07 -22.24 -2.79
N LEU A 64 -2.24 -21.83 -1.83
CA LEU A 64 -0.92 -22.41 -1.63
C LEU A 64 -0.97 -23.48 -0.55
N THR A 65 -0.29 -24.61 -0.80
CA THR A 65 -0.07 -25.63 0.23
C THR A 65 1.01 -25.18 1.21
N ASP A 66 1.13 -25.85 2.35
CA ASP A 66 2.17 -25.55 3.33
C ASP A 66 3.57 -25.81 2.77
N GLU A 67 3.73 -26.82 1.91
CA GLU A 67 4.99 -27.10 1.22
C GLU A 67 5.36 -25.98 0.24
N GLN A 68 4.39 -25.45 -0.50
CA GLN A 68 4.61 -24.33 -1.43
C GLN A 68 4.98 -23.06 -0.68
N LYS A 69 4.27 -22.74 0.42
CA LYS A 69 4.61 -21.58 1.26
C LYS A 69 6.03 -21.71 1.83
N LYS A 70 6.42 -22.91 2.29
CA LYS A 70 7.79 -23.16 2.75
C LYS A 70 8.81 -22.98 1.64
N ALA A 71 8.58 -23.54 0.45
CA ALA A 71 9.50 -23.43 -0.67
C ALA A 71 9.69 -21.98 -1.13
N ILE A 72 8.61 -21.19 -1.20
CA ILE A 72 8.68 -19.76 -1.50
C ILE A 72 9.49 -19.04 -0.42
N GLY A 73 9.22 -19.31 0.85
CA GLY A 73 9.95 -18.68 1.95
C GLY A 73 11.44 -18.99 1.96
N ASP A 74 11.81 -20.26 1.68
CA ASP A 74 13.20 -20.69 1.56
C ASP A 74 13.90 -19.98 0.38
N LEU A 75 13.23 -19.81 -0.76
CA LEU A 75 13.78 -19.09 -1.93
C LEU A 75 13.95 -17.59 -1.68
N CYS A 76 12.99 -16.97 -1.00
CA CYS A 76 13.00 -15.54 -0.71
C CYS A 76 13.78 -15.19 0.56
N LEU A 77 14.27 -16.18 1.31
CA LEU A 77 14.93 -16.03 2.61
C LEU A 77 14.07 -15.27 3.64
N GLN A 78 12.75 -15.47 3.58
CA GLN A 78 11.78 -14.83 4.47
C GLN A 78 10.57 -15.73 4.74
N ASN A 79 9.82 -15.49 5.81
CA ASN A 79 8.58 -16.23 6.05
C ASN A 79 7.50 -15.79 5.04
N PHE A 80 6.83 -16.74 4.39
CA PHE A 80 5.76 -16.45 3.44
C PHE A 80 4.39 -16.81 4.04
N GLU A 81 3.63 -15.79 4.43
CA GLU A 81 2.37 -15.96 5.18
C GLU A 81 1.12 -15.99 4.31
N SER A 82 1.23 -15.57 3.05
CA SER A 82 0.09 -15.50 2.13
C SER A 82 -0.45 -16.90 1.79
N ASN A 83 -1.74 -17.12 2.04
CA ASN A 83 -2.40 -18.40 1.74
C ASN A 83 -2.84 -18.53 0.27
N ARG A 84 -2.86 -17.43 -0.48
CA ARG A 84 -3.29 -17.42 -1.88
C ARG A 84 -2.54 -16.38 -2.69
N MET A 85 -2.37 -16.68 -3.98
CA MET A 85 -1.88 -15.73 -4.97
C MET A 85 -2.94 -15.50 -6.04
N THR A 86 -3.01 -14.26 -6.53
CA THR A 86 -3.87 -13.89 -7.66
C THR A 86 -3.01 -13.77 -8.91
N PHE A 87 -3.30 -14.60 -9.91
CA PHE A 87 -2.75 -14.49 -11.25
C PHE A 87 -3.76 -13.79 -12.16
N TYR A 88 -3.28 -12.83 -12.93
CA TYR A 88 -4.00 -12.24 -14.05
C TYR A 88 -3.52 -12.92 -15.33
N VAL A 89 -4.45 -13.46 -16.12
CA VAL A 89 -4.13 -14.25 -17.31
C VAL A 89 -4.60 -13.49 -18.54
N GLY A 90 -3.67 -12.91 -19.29
CA GLY A 90 -3.97 -12.30 -20.57
C GLY A 90 -4.26 -13.38 -21.60
N LYS A 91 -5.38 -13.27 -22.32
CA LYS A 91 -5.79 -14.21 -23.36
C LYS A 91 -6.12 -13.48 -24.64
N ARG A 92 -5.72 -14.08 -25.76
CA ARG A 92 -6.16 -13.72 -27.11
C ARG A 92 -6.74 -14.97 -27.76
N ASP A 93 -7.96 -14.87 -28.28
CA ASP A 93 -8.68 -16.00 -28.87
C ASP A 93 -8.75 -17.25 -27.95
N GLY A 94 -8.84 -17.02 -26.64
CA GLY A 94 -8.88 -18.07 -25.62
C GLY A 94 -7.52 -18.68 -25.25
N VAL A 95 -6.43 -18.33 -25.94
CA VAL A 95 -5.07 -18.82 -25.67
C VAL A 95 -4.36 -17.91 -24.68
N PRO A 96 -3.78 -18.43 -23.57
CA PRO A 96 -2.97 -17.63 -22.66
C PRO A 96 -1.73 -17.06 -23.34
N MET A 97 -1.55 -15.75 -23.24
CA MET A 97 -0.36 -15.03 -23.74
C MET A 97 0.73 -14.88 -22.67
N GLY A 98 0.35 -15.07 -21.41
CA GLY A 98 1.22 -14.92 -20.24
C GLY A 98 0.40 -14.72 -18.98
N TYR A 99 1.12 -14.49 -17.88
CA TYR A 99 0.53 -14.25 -16.57
C TYR A 99 1.07 -12.96 -15.97
N ALA A 100 0.35 -12.39 -15.02
CA ALA A 100 0.86 -11.31 -14.20
C ALA A 100 0.42 -11.48 -12.76
N VAL A 101 1.28 -11.10 -11.82
CA VAL A 101 0.98 -11.03 -10.39
C VAL A 101 1.15 -9.58 -9.98
N ILE A 102 0.15 -9.03 -9.29
CA ILE A 102 0.26 -7.70 -8.68
C ILE A 102 0.42 -7.93 -7.19
N ASP A 103 1.47 -7.35 -6.63
CA ASP A 103 1.75 -7.41 -5.20
C ASP A 103 2.12 -6.04 -4.64
N HIS A 104 2.19 -5.98 -3.31
CA HIS A 104 2.53 -4.78 -2.56
C HIS A 104 3.48 -5.11 -1.43
N GLU A 105 4.54 -4.33 -1.29
CA GLU A 105 5.56 -4.51 -0.26
C GLU A 105 5.86 -3.20 0.45
N ILE A 106 6.19 -3.27 1.73
CA ILE A 106 6.66 -2.09 2.47
C ILE A 106 8.12 -1.84 2.10
N GLY A 107 8.39 -0.78 1.36
CA GLY A 107 9.74 -0.34 1.05
C GLY A 107 10.45 0.27 2.26
N LYS A 108 11.43 1.16 2.02
CA LYS A 108 12.13 1.85 3.11
C LYS A 108 11.20 2.69 4.01
N SER A 109 10.17 3.28 3.42
CA SER A 109 9.30 4.23 4.13
C SER A 109 7.83 4.14 3.70
N PHE A 110 7.54 3.65 2.50
CA PHE A 110 6.20 3.66 1.91
C PHE A 110 5.90 2.34 1.21
N PRO A 111 4.62 1.95 1.11
CA PRO A 111 4.22 0.80 0.31
C PRO A 111 4.54 1.02 -1.16
N ILE A 112 5.01 -0.04 -1.83
CA ILE A 112 5.29 -0.08 -3.26
C ILE A 112 4.33 -1.10 -3.85
N THR A 113 3.53 -0.70 -4.84
CA THR A 113 2.74 -1.64 -5.65
C THR A 113 3.51 -1.93 -6.92
N PHE A 114 3.61 -3.21 -7.27
CA PHE A 114 4.30 -3.63 -8.49
C PHE A 114 3.57 -4.79 -9.14
N MET A 115 3.83 -4.97 -10.43
CA MET A 115 3.34 -6.07 -11.23
C MET A 115 4.51 -6.85 -11.82
N VAL A 116 4.55 -8.15 -11.57
CA VAL A 116 5.49 -9.07 -12.22
C VAL A 116 4.78 -9.75 -13.37
N VAL A 117 5.39 -9.71 -14.55
CA VAL A 117 4.84 -10.25 -15.79
C VAL A 117 5.61 -11.51 -16.16
N LEU A 118 4.90 -12.60 -16.41
CA LEU A 118 5.44 -13.93 -16.66
C LEU A 118 5.08 -14.40 -18.07
N ASN A 119 6.02 -15.09 -18.71
CA ASN A 119 5.74 -15.90 -19.89
C ASN A 119 4.90 -17.13 -19.53
N VAL A 120 4.38 -17.82 -20.55
CA VAL A 120 3.58 -19.03 -20.36
C VAL A 120 4.34 -20.19 -19.71
N ASP A 121 5.67 -20.18 -19.80
CA ASP A 121 6.56 -21.15 -19.16
C ASP A 121 6.92 -20.79 -17.71
N GLY A 122 6.42 -19.65 -17.21
CA GLY A 122 6.67 -19.15 -15.86
C GLY A 122 7.95 -18.32 -15.70
N SER A 123 8.74 -18.11 -16.76
CA SER A 123 9.88 -17.20 -16.71
C SER A 123 9.42 -15.75 -16.56
N VAL A 124 10.18 -14.94 -15.81
CA VAL A 124 9.90 -13.51 -15.66
C VAL A 124 10.23 -12.80 -16.96
N ARG A 125 9.23 -12.12 -17.53
CA ARG A 125 9.38 -11.29 -18.72
C ARG A 125 9.64 -9.84 -18.37
N ASP A 126 8.93 -9.31 -17.37
CA ASP A 126 9.00 -7.89 -17.02
C ASP A 126 8.53 -7.61 -15.59
N VAL A 127 8.86 -6.43 -15.07
CA VAL A 127 8.41 -5.91 -13.77
C VAL A 127 8.10 -4.42 -13.88
N GLU A 128 6.89 -4.04 -13.46
CA GLU A 128 6.40 -2.67 -13.54
C GLU A 128 6.01 -2.12 -12.17
N ILE A 129 6.32 -0.86 -11.91
CA ILE A 129 5.87 -0.13 -10.71
C ILE A 129 4.54 0.56 -11.00
N MET A 130 3.58 0.42 -10.08
CA MET A 130 2.20 0.90 -10.23
C MET A 130 1.89 2.07 -9.34
#